data_AF-A0A9R1E7S8-F1
#
_entry.id   AF-A0A9R1E7S8-F1
#
_cell.length_a   1.000
_cell.length_b   1.000
_cell.length_c   1.000
_cell.angle_alpha   90.00
_cell.angle_beta   90.00
_cell.angle_gamma   90.00
#
_symmetry.space_group_name_H-M   'P 1'
#
loop_
_entity.id
_entity.type
_entity.pdbx_description
1 polymer ?
#
loop_
_entity_poly.entity_id
_entity_poly.type
_entity_poly.pdbx_seq_one_letter_code
_entity_poly.pdbx_strand_id
1 'polypeptide(L)'
;MASSGGGAAAAARMDPEAATELARKGVTLLLLDVPQHTLLGLDTQVFSVGPRFRGIKMVPPGPHFLHYCSPSRRGNEFAPTVGFFLTTHPSQVVVRRWHAQEERLVTLSEEEEIRYSEAVKRFEFDDQLGPYNLDSFGDWKQLSSYLSQSVIERLEPIGGEITIALETSWMDRAPQTDMERRLMEQLREDKFAKKAPAQPERRGCYYTTIPASVKHRNISADELTLLNLDRTSLLETVLAKNYQGQEDLLLGELQFSFVAFMMGQSLEAFMQWKALVSLLLSCSEAPLHTRTQLFVKFIRVIYYQFKHGFQRTHDSRSSEDKGNSLFLDEAWFSRDIFLYRLSKDFLAVIFEAQVVDGDLLSWARKLKTLLETTFGWDLENNAVNLIDEDDEFAPVVVEMDGS
;
A
#
# COMPACT_ATOMS: atom_id res chain seq x y z
N MET A 1 -4.30 -28.55 -2.88
CA MET A 1 -5.24 -27.46 -2.59
C MET A 1 -4.54 -26.56 -1.59
N ALA A 2 -4.32 -25.29 -1.93
CA ALA A 2 -3.87 -24.31 -0.96
C ALA A 2 -5.00 -24.09 0.05
N SER A 3 -4.70 -24.06 1.35
CA SER A 3 -5.71 -23.83 2.38
C SER A 3 -5.95 -22.32 2.51
N SER A 4 -6.90 -21.81 1.72
CA SER A 4 -7.70 -20.66 2.13
C SER A 4 -9.15 -21.15 2.20
N GLY A 5 -9.75 -21.11 3.39
CA GLY A 5 -11.08 -21.68 3.63
C GLY A 5 -12.21 -21.10 2.76
N GLY A 6 -11.98 -19.97 2.08
CA GLY A 6 -12.97 -19.30 1.22
C GLY A 6 -12.93 -19.70 -0.27
N GLY A 7 -11.74 -19.89 -0.86
CA GLY A 7 -11.62 -20.06 -2.32
C GLY A 7 -12.18 -21.38 -2.86
N ALA A 8 -12.00 -22.47 -2.11
CA ALA A 8 -12.56 -23.77 -2.45
C ALA A 8 -14.10 -23.81 -2.33
N ALA A 9 -14.67 -23.04 -1.40
CA ALA A 9 -16.12 -22.96 -1.18
C ALA A 9 -16.83 -22.12 -2.25
N ALA A 10 -16.21 -21.05 -2.75
CA ALA A 10 -16.75 -20.23 -3.84
C ALA A 10 -16.76 -20.98 -5.18
N ALA A 11 -15.70 -21.73 -5.49
CA ALA A 11 -15.62 -22.55 -6.70
C ALA A 11 -16.65 -23.70 -6.72
N ALA A 12 -17.03 -24.23 -5.55
CA ALA A 12 -18.04 -25.28 -5.42
C ALA A 12 -19.48 -24.81 -5.70
N ARG A 13 -19.72 -23.50 -5.86
CA ARG A 13 -21.05 -22.92 -6.15
C ARG A 13 -21.24 -22.46 -7.58
N MET A 14 -20.18 -22.48 -8.40
CA MET A 14 -20.22 -21.96 -9.76
C MET A 14 -20.60 -23.05 -10.77
N ASP A 15 -21.43 -22.69 -11.74
CA ASP A 15 -21.77 -23.56 -12.85
C ASP A 15 -20.49 -23.97 -13.64
N PRO A 16 -20.32 -25.25 -14.00
CA PRO A 16 -19.12 -25.73 -14.69
C PRO A 16 -18.83 -25.05 -16.05
N GLU A 17 -19.86 -24.65 -16.80
CA GLU A 17 -19.68 -23.95 -18.07
C GLU A 17 -19.19 -22.52 -17.82
N ALA A 18 -19.80 -21.84 -16.84
CA ALA A 18 -19.36 -20.52 -16.41
C ALA A 18 -17.91 -20.52 -15.90
N ALA A 19 -17.53 -21.53 -15.10
CA ALA A 19 -16.15 -21.71 -14.64
C ALA A 19 -15.18 -21.92 -15.81
N THR A 20 -15.57 -22.73 -16.80
CA THR A 20 -14.75 -22.96 -18.00
C THR A 20 -14.58 -21.68 -18.81
N GLU A 21 -15.65 -20.91 -19.01
CA GLU A 21 -15.60 -19.61 -19.69
C GLU A 21 -14.69 -18.61 -18.95
N LEU A 22 -14.77 -18.54 -17.62
CA LEU A 22 -13.89 -17.71 -16.82
C LEU A 22 -12.43 -18.16 -16.89
N ALA A 23 -12.17 -19.46 -16.92
CA ALA A 23 -10.80 -19.98 -17.10
C ALA A 23 -10.23 -19.63 -18.48
N ARG A 24 -11.06 -19.58 -19.54
CA ARG A 24 -10.64 -19.18 -20.89
C ARG A 24 -10.42 -17.68 -21.04
N LYS A 25 -11.33 -16.87 -20.48
CA LYS A 25 -11.33 -15.40 -20.64
C LYS A 25 -10.46 -14.68 -19.62
N GLY A 26 -10.36 -15.25 -18.42
CA GLY A 26 -9.52 -14.74 -17.35
C GLY A 26 -8.04 -14.97 -17.64
N VAL A 27 -7.23 -14.28 -16.85
CA VAL A 27 -5.79 -14.44 -16.82
C VAL A 27 -5.44 -15.67 -15.98
N THR A 28 -4.37 -16.35 -16.37
CA THR A 28 -3.77 -17.43 -15.58
C THR A 28 -2.34 -17.07 -15.21
N LEU A 29 -2.00 -17.16 -13.93
CA LEU A 29 -0.64 -17.11 -13.44
C LEU A 29 -0.16 -18.55 -13.24
N LEU A 30 0.77 -19.03 -14.07
CA LEU A 30 1.41 -20.33 -13.89
C LEU A 30 2.77 -20.13 -13.20
N LEU A 31 2.88 -20.63 -11.98
CA LEU A 31 4.03 -20.49 -11.09
C LEU A 31 4.67 -21.87 -10.88
N LEU A 32 5.78 -22.10 -11.58
CA LEU A 32 6.47 -23.38 -11.58
C LEU A 32 7.46 -23.47 -10.42
N ASP A 33 7.51 -24.66 -9.82
CA ASP A 33 8.53 -25.09 -8.84
C ASP A 33 8.59 -24.23 -7.56
N VAL A 34 7.50 -23.52 -7.24
CA VAL A 34 7.37 -22.77 -5.99
C VAL A 34 7.40 -23.74 -4.80
N PRO A 35 8.28 -23.52 -3.80
CA PRO A 35 8.38 -24.41 -2.65
C PRO A 35 7.07 -24.52 -1.88
N GLN A 36 6.83 -25.70 -1.31
CA GLN A 36 5.71 -25.89 -0.38
C GLN A 36 5.86 -24.99 0.85
N HIS A 37 4.74 -24.55 1.39
CA HIS A 37 4.66 -23.63 2.53
C HIS A 37 5.14 -22.21 2.28
N THR A 38 5.56 -21.86 1.05
CA THR A 38 5.68 -20.46 0.63
C THR A 38 4.33 -19.77 0.83
N LEU A 39 4.33 -18.65 1.54
CA LEU A 39 3.17 -17.77 1.58
C LEU A 39 3.15 -17.01 0.26
N LEU A 40 2.11 -17.24 -0.54
CA LEU A 40 1.91 -16.59 -1.82
C LEU A 40 0.65 -15.74 -1.71
N GLY A 41 0.74 -14.49 -2.13
CA GLY A 41 -0.41 -13.61 -2.23
C GLY A 41 -0.55 -13.01 -3.61
N LEU A 42 -1.81 -12.82 -3.99
CA LEU A 42 -2.21 -12.10 -5.18
C LEU A 42 -3.29 -11.11 -4.75
N ASP A 43 -2.99 -9.82 -4.91
CA ASP A 43 -3.81 -8.72 -4.43
C ASP A 43 -4.04 -8.83 -2.91
N THR A 44 -5.29 -8.81 -2.45
CA THR A 44 -5.65 -8.94 -1.03
C THR A 44 -5.71 -10.39 -0.54
N GLN A 45 -5.45 -11.37 -1.41
CA GLN A 45 -5.58 -12.79 -1.08
C GLN A 45 -4.21 -13.38 -0.75
N VAL A 46 -4.09 -14.10 0.37
CA VAL A 46 -2.87 -14.81 0.77
C VAL A 46 -3.20 -16.26 1.05
N PHE A 47 -2.33 -17.16 0.62
CA PHE A 47 -2.48 -18.60 0.84
C PHE A 47 -1.12 -19.30 0.92
N SER A 48 -1.11 -20.47 1.58
CA SER A 48 0.09 -21.31 1.66
C SER A 48 0.18 -22.26 0.47
N VAL A 49 1.33 -22.29 -0.19
CA VAL A 49 1.58 -23.15 -1.37
C VAL A 49 1.57 -24.62 -0.95
N GLY A 50 0.66 -25.40 -1.56
CA GLY A 50 0.55 -26.84 -1.36
C GLY A 50 1.33 -27.68 -2.38
N PRO A 51 1.44 -29.00 -2.19
CA PRO A 51 2.31 -29.89 -2.99
C PRO A 51 1.98 -29.96 -4.49
N ARG A 52 0.73 -29.72 -4.87
CA ARG A 52 0.27 -29.74 -6.28
C ARG A 52 -0.02 -28.34 -6.83
N PHE A 53 0.19 -27.30 -6.04
CA PHE A 53 -0.14 -25.95 -6.47
C PHE A 53 0.85 -25.49 -7.54
N ARG A 54 0.34 -24.99 -8.66
CA ARG A 54 1.15 -24.39 -9.74
C ARG A 54 0.66 -23.02 -10.17
N GLY A 55 -0.22 -22.37 -9.40
CA GLY A 55 -0.66 -21.01 -9.72
C GLY A 55 -2.16 -20.80 -9.64
N ILE A 56 -2.63 -19.73 -10.28
CA ILE A 56 -3.98 -19.18 -10.12
C ILE A 56 -4.62 -18.97 -11.49
N LYS A 57 -5.88 -19.37 -11.65
CA LYS A 57 -6.70 -19.17 -12.85
C LYS A 57 -7.90 -18.27 -12.59
N MET A 58 -8.56 -17.82 -13.66
CA MET A 58 -9.74 -16.95 -13.61
C MET A 58 -9.46 -15.57 -13.00
N VAL A 59 -8.20 -15.11 -13.05
CA VAL A 59 -7.84 -13.78 -12.57
C VAL A 59 -8.45 -12.75 -13.51
N PRO A 60 -9.22 -11.76 -13.03
CA PRO A 60 -9.75 -10.71 -13.90
C PRO A 60 -8.61 -9.94 -14.60
N PRO A 61 -8.79 -9.42 -15.82
CA PRO A 61 -7.75 -8.60 -16.46
C PRO A 61 -7.56 -7.26 -15.76
N GLY A 62 -6.32 -6.79 -15.67
CA GLY A 62 -5.99 -5.51 -15.07
C GLY A 62 -4.67 -5.51 -14.30
N PRO A 63 -4.42 -4.48 -13.47
CA PRO A 63 -3.28 -4.45 -12.56
C PRO A 63 -3.50 -5.46 -11.43
N HIS A 64 -2.45 -6.19 -11.07
CA HIS A 64 -2.41 -7.09 -9.93
C HIS A 64 -1.08 -6.93 -9.20
N PHE A 65 -1.05 -7.32 -7.93
CA PHE A 65 0.19 -7.37 -7.16
C PHE A 65 0.45 -8.80 -6.69
N LEU A 66 1.47 -9.44 -7.25
CA LEU A 66 1.91 -10.76 -6.81
C LEU A 66 3.00 -10.58 -5.77
N HIS A 67 2.85 -11.21 -4.62
CA HIS A 67 3.86 -11.16 -3.57
C HIS A 67 4.03 -12.52 -2.92
N TYR A 68 5.22 -12.81 -2.41
CA TYR A 68 5.51 -14.06 -1.75
C TYR A 68 6.58 -13.92 -0.69
N CYS A 69 6.56 -14.89 0.23
CA CYS A 69 7.54 -15.03 1.26
C CYS A 69 7.90 -16.52 1.42
N SER A 70 9.18 -16.84 1.28
CA SER A 70 9.71 -18.18 1.49
C SER A 70 9.77 -18.51 2.99
N PRO A 71 9.40 -19.73 3.41
CA PRO A 71 9.60 -20.16 4.79
C PRO A 71 11.10 -20.21 5.11
N SER A 72 11.53 -19.62 6.25
CA SER A 72 12.94 -19.71 6.64
C SER A 72 13.34 -21.15 6.93
N ARG A 73 14.58 -21.50 6.56
CA ARG A 73 15.23 -22.76 6.94
C ARG A 73 15.46 -22.89 8.46
N ARG A 74 15.38 -21.78 9.20
CA ARG A 74 15.45 -21.72 10.66
C ARG A 74 14.05 -21.38 11.16
N GLY A 75 13.33 -22.42 11.62
CA GLY A 75 11.92 -22.33 11.99
C GLY A 75 11.62 -21.13 12.89
N ASN A 76 10.58 -20.38 12.50
CA ASN A 76 9.96 -19.18 13.10
C ASN A 76 10.27 -17.83 12.45
N GLU A 77 11.08 -17.75 11.41
CA GLU A 77 11.26 -16.51 10.64
C GLU A 77 10.78 -16.67 9.20
N PHE A 78 10.27 -15.59 8.61
CA PHE A 78 9.86 -15.52 7.22
C PHE A 78 10.95 -14.75 6.46
N ALA A 79 11.28 -15.18 5.23
CA ALA A 79 12.19 -14.38 4.39
C ALA A 79 11.57 -12.99 4.12
N PRO A 80 12.36 -11.97 3.77
CA PRO A 80 11.81 -10.71 3.28
C PRO A 80 10.77 -10.96 2.19
N THR A 81 9.63 -10.27 2.28
CA THR A 81 8.60 -10.37 1.24
C THR A 81 9.17 -9.79 -0.05
N VAL A 82 8.91 -10.48 -1.16
CA VAL A 82 9.19 -10.00 -2.50
C VAL A 82 7.86 -9.85 -3.21
N GLY A 83 7.62 -8.70 -3.82
CA GLY A 83 6.42 -8.48 -4.63
C GLY A 83 6.70 -7.69 -5.88
N PHE A 84 5.84 -7.83 -6.87
CA PHE A 84 5.91 -7.06 -8.10
C PHE A 84 4.51 -6.89 -8.71
N PHE A 85 4.35 -5.82 -9.47
CA PHE A 85 3.11 -5.56 -10.18
C PHE A 85 3.03 -6.36 -11.48
N LEU A 86 1.81 -6.71 -11.85
CA LEU A 86 1.47 -7.35 -13.11
C LEU A 86 0.41 -6.50 -13.80
N THR A 87 0.65 -6.08 -15.05
CA THR A 87 -0.41 -5.54 -15.90
C THR A 87 -0.84 -6.63 -16.87
N THR A 88 -2.09 -7.07 -16.77
CA THR A 88 -2.56 -8.27 -17.47
C THR A 88 -3.69 -7.98 -18.45
N HIS A 89 -3.83 -8.83 -19.46
CA HIS A 89 -4.83 -8.71 -20.53
C HIS A 89 -5.73 -9.95 -20.62
N PRO A 90 -6.95 -9.84 -21.18
CA PRO A 90 -7.86 -10.98 -21.32
C PRO A 90 -7.17 -12.21 -21.94
N SER A 91 -7.43 -13.39 -21.37
CA SER A 91 -6.89 -14.68 -21.81
C SER A 91 -5.35 -14.79 -21.81
N GLN A 92 -4.64 -13.88 -21.15
CA GLN A 92 -3.19 -13.95 -21.01
C GLN A 92 -2.79 -15.06 -20.02
N VAL A 93 -1.71 -15.78 -20.34
CA VAL A 93 -1.04 -16.68 -19.41
C VAL A 93 0.30 -16.05 -19.05
N VAL A 94 0.52 -15.78 -17.77
CA VAL A 94 1.80 -15.29 -17.26
C VAL A 94 2.52 -16.47 -16.63
N VAL A 95 3.70 -16.81 -17.16
CA VAL A 95 4.49 -17.93 -16.64
C VAL A 95 5.70 -17.41 -15.86
N ARG A 96 5.91 -17.94 -14.66
CA ARG A 96 7.10 -17.69 -13.84
C ARG A 96 7.63 -19.00 -13.28
N ARG A 97 8.93 -19.08 -13.07
CA ARG A 97 9.58 -20.24 -12.43
C ARG A 97 10.34 -19.80 -11.20
N TRP A 98 10.25 -20.59 -10.14
CA TRP A 98 11.05 -20.38 -8.94
C TRP A 98 12.52 -20.70 -9.21
N HIS A 99 13.39 -19.74 -8.94
CA HIS A 99 14.83 -19.91 -8.96
C HIS A 99 15.35 -20.18 -7.56
N ALA A 100 15.63 -21.45 -7.24
CA ALA A 100 15.91 -21.90 -5.88
C ALA A 100 17.15 -21.26 -5.22
N GLN A 101 18.14 -20.83 -6.01
CA GLN A 101 19.35 -20.18 -5.47
C GLN A 101 19.12 -18.71 -5.11
N GLU A 102 18.28 -18.02 -5.86
CA GLU A 102 17.97 -16.59 -5.66
C GLU A 102 16.68 -16.39 -4.87
N GLU A 103 15.98 -17.48 -4.55
CA GLU A 103 14.69 -17.52 -3.83
C GLU A 103 13.66 -16.54 -4.41
N ARG A 104 13.57 -16.50 -5.76
CA ARG A 104 12.69 -15.58 -6.48
C ARG A 104 12.01 -16.19 -7.71
N LEU A 105 10.94 -15.55 -8.15
CA LEU A 105 10.23 -15.91 -9.38
C LEU A 105 10.85 -15.21 -10.59
N VAL A 106 11.39 -15.98 -11.53
CA VAL A 106 12.02 -15.46 -12.75
C VAL A 106 11.15 -15.68 -13.98
N THR A 107 11.35 -14.83 -14.99
CA THR A 107 10.83 -15.04 -16.34
C THR A 107 11.52 -16.23 -17.00
N LEU A 108 10.81 -16.89 -17.92
CA LEU A 108 11.35 -17.99 -18.71
C LEU A 108 11.83 -17.48 -20.07
N SER A 109 12.49 -18.34 -20.85
CA SER A 109 12.71 -18.06 -22.27
C SER A 109 11.37 -18.00 -23.00
N GLU A 110 11.33 -17.26 -24.11
CA GLU A 110 10.13 -17.11 -24.95
C GLU A 110 9.57 -18.47 -25.41
N GLU A 111 10.45 -19.39 -25.81
CA GLU A 111 10.06 -20.76 -26.21
C GLU A 111 9.36 -21.53 -25.09
N GLU A 112 9.88 -21.45 -23.86
CA GLU A 112 9.26 -22.11 -22.71
C GLU A 112 7.93 -21.45 -22.35
N GLU A 113 7.87 -20.12 -22.35
CA GLU A 113 6.66 -19.36 -22.05
C GLU A 113 5.53 -19.69 -23.02
N ILE A 114 5.82 -19.76 -24.34
CA ILE A 114 4.86 -20.19 -25.36
C ILE A 114 4.36 -21.60 -25.07
N ARG A 115 5.27 -22.55 -24.87
CA ARG A 115 4.94 -23.97 -24.62
C ARG A 115 4.03 -24.15 -23.41
N TYR A 116 4.36 -23.52 -22.28
CA TYR A 116 3.55 -23.61 -21.06
C TYR A 116 2.22 -22.88 -21.21
N SER A 117 2.20 -21.73 -21.88
CA SER A 117 0.97 -20.98 -22.15
C SER A 117 -0.02 -21.80 -22.96
N GLU A 118 0.44 -22.52 -23.98
CA GLU A 118 -0.42 -23.42 -24.75
C GLU A 118 -0.94 -24.59 -23.92
N ALA A 119 -0.10 -25.21 -23.08
CA ALA A 119 -0.52 -26.29 -22.19
C ALA A 119 -1.59 -25.83 -21.19
N VAL A 120 -1.46 -24.61 -20.64
CA VAL A 120 -2.52 -23.98 -19.82
C VAL A 120 -3.81 -23.80 -20.62
N LYS A 121 -3.73 -23.29 -21.86
CA LYS A 121 -4.90 -23.11 -22.73
C LYS A 121 -5.57 -24.43 -23.13
N ARG A 122 -4.83 -25.54 -23.12
CA ARG A 122 -5.34 -26.91 -23.29
C ARG A 122 -5.82 -27.56 -21.98
N PHE A 123 -5.87 -26.81 -20.88
CA PHE A 123 -6.30 -27.26 -19.55
C PHE A 123 -5.43 -28.38 -18.93
N GLU A 124 -4.19 -28.54 -19.39
CA GLU A 124 -3.27 -29.58 -18.88
C GLU A 124 -2.88 -29.35 -17.40
N PHE A 125 -3.03 -28.13 -16.90
CA PHE A 125 -2.73 -27.73 -15.53
C PHE A 125 -3.98 -27.48 -14.67
N ASP A 126 -5.18 -27.76 -15.17
CA ASP A 126 -6.43 -27.27 -14.56
C ASP A 126 -6.62 -27.71 -13.10
N ASP A 127 -6.17 -28.93 -12.77
CA ASP A 127 -6.25 -29.53 -11.44
C ASP A 127 -5.18 -29.03 -10.44
N GLN A 128 -4.21 -28.27 -10.94
CA GLN A 128 -3.08 -27.68 -10.20
C GLN A 128 -3.21 -26.17 -10.02
N LEU A 129 -4.18 -25.53 -10.69
CA LEU A 129 -4.46 -24.11 -10.64
C LEU A 129 -5.62 -23.81 -9.69
N GLY A 130 -5.37 -22.96 -8.70
CA GLY A 130 -6.41 -22.45 -7.80
C GLY A 130 -7.28 -21.40 -8.49
N PRO A 131 -8.60 -21.38 -8.28
CA PRO A 131 -9.44 -20.29 -8.78
C PRO A 131 -9.18 -19.01 -7.98
N TYR A 132 -9.11 -17.87 -8.67
CA TYR A 132 -9.09 -16.55 -8.03
C TYR A 132 -10.40 -16.31 -7.27
N ASN A 133 -10.33 -15.79 -6.03
CA ASN A 133 -11.55 -15.43 -5.30
C ASN A 133 -12.17 -14.14 -5.86
N LEU A 134 -13.14 -14.29 -6.76
CA LEU A 134 -13.82 -13.16 -7.39
C LEU A 134 -14.59 -12.27 -6.40
N ASP A 135 -14.99 -12.81 -5.25
CA ASP A 135 -15.68 -12.03 -4.21
C ASP A 135 -14.76 -10.93 -3.63
N SER A 136 -13.45 -11.20 -3.55
CA SER A 136 -12.44 -10.25 -3.07
C SER A 136 -11.97 -9.26 -4.16
N PHE A 137 -12.34 -9.48 -5.43
CA PHE A 137 -11.91 -8.61 -6.53
C PHE A 137 -12.44 -7.17 -6.39
N GLY A 138 -13.65 -7.02 -5.84
CA GLY A 138 -14.27 -5.70 -5.62
C GLY A 138 -13.41 -4.81 -4.72
N ASP A 139 -12.81 -5.39 -3.69
CA ASP A 139 -11.93 -4.71 -2.74
C ASP A 139 -10.62 -4.31 -3.42
N TRP A 140 -10.00 -5.26 -4.14
CA TRP A 140 -8.79 -4.97 -4.92
C TRP A 140 -9.01 -3.82 -5.89
N LYS A 141 -10.14 -3.81 -6.61
CA LYS A 141 -10.49 -2.76 -7.57
C LYS A 141 -10.58 -1.37 -6.93
N GLN A 142 -10.97 -1.26 -5.66
CA GLN A 142 -10.94 0.05 -4.97
C GLN A 142 -9.51 0.46 -4.57
N LEU A 143 -8.64 -0.51 -4.26
CA LEU A 143 -7.23 -0.26 -3.92
C LEU A 143 -6.36 0.03 -5.15
N SER A 144 -6.80 -0.36 -6.35
CA SER A 144 -6.03 -0.26 -7.60
C SER A 144 -6.68 0.61 -8.69
N SER A 145 -7.73 1.37 -8.37
CA SER A 145 -8.55 2.11 -9.35
C SER A 145 -7.78 3.15 -10.19
N TYR A 146 -6.64 3.65 -9.71
CA TYR A 146 -5.75 4.61 -10.36
C TYR A 146 -4.41 3.98 -10.76
N LEU A 147 -4.23 2.66 -10.59
CA LEU A 147 -3.05 1.93 -11.05
C LEU A 147 -3.15 1.61 -12.54
N SER A 148 -2.82 2.59 -13.37
CA SER A 148 -2.60 2.34 -14.80
C SER A 148 -1.26 1.66 -15.05
N GLN A 149 -1.14 1.02 -16.21
CA GLN A 149 0.15 0.49 -16.69
C GLN A 149 1.24 1.57 -16.67
N SER A 150 0.93 2.78 -17.13
CA SER A 150 1.88 3.91 -17.15
C SER A 150 2.31 4.39 -15.76
N VAL A 151 1.44 4.26 -14.75
CA VAL A 151 1.81 4.56 -13.35
C VAL A 151 2.76 3.50 -12.82
N ILE A 152 2.45 2.22 -13.06
CA ILE A 152 3.27 1.08 -12.63
C ILE A 152 4.68 1.17 -13.26
N GLU A 153 4.76 1.25 -14.59
CA GLU A 153 6.03 1.29 -15.34
C GLU A 153 6.90 2.50 -14.95
N ARG A 154 6.28 3.63 -14.57
CA ARG A 154 7.00 4.82 -14.14
C ARG A 154 7.62 4.65 -12.75
N LEU A 155 6.99 3.86 -11.87
CA LEU A 155 7.34 3.78 -10.45
C LEU A 155 8.11 2.52 -10.09
N GLU A 156 7.91 1.42 -10.81
CA GLU A 156 8.52 0.14 -10.50
C GLU A 156 10.06 0.20 -10.58
N PRO A 157 10.78 -0.52 -9.69
CA PRO A 157 12.23 -0.58 -9.75
C PRO A 157 12.71 -1.31 -11.01
N ILE A 158 13.98 -1.14 -11.36
CA ILE A 158 14.58 -1.95 -12.43
C ILE A 158 14.49 -3.43 -12.05
N GLY A 159 13.83 -4.21 -12.90
CA GLY A 159 13.54 -5.63 -12.65
C GLY A 159 12.18 -5.89 -11.98
N GLY A 160 11.44 -4.86 -11.58
CA GLY A 160 10.06 -4.92 -11.08
C GLY A 160 9.89 -5.44 -9.64
N GLU A 161 10.90 -6.13 -9.10
CA GLU A 161 10.87 -6.70 -7.74
C GLU A 161 11.02 -5.61 -6.66
N ILE A 162 10.02 -5.52 -5.79
CA ILE A 162 9.96 -4.68 -4.60
C ILE A 162 10.20 -5.56 -3.38
N THR A 163 11.25 -5.26 -2.62
CA THR A 163 11.57 -5.94 -1.36
C THR A 163 12.47 -5.07 -0.49
N ILE A 164 12.25 -5.10 0.83
CA ILE A 164 13.05 -4.36 1.81
C ILE A 164 14.56 -4.65 1.71
N ALA A 165 14.94 -5.84 1.24
CA ALA A 165 16.34 -6.23 1.09
C ALA A 165 17.09 -5.46 -0.03
N LEU A 166 16.37 -4.90 -1.01
CA LEU A 166 16.94 -4.11 -2.11
C LEU A 166 16.83 -2.60 -1.87
N GLU A 167 16.11 -2.19 -0.85
CA GLU A 167 15.86 -0.79 -0.53
C GLU A 167 17.03 -0.21 0.28
N THR A 168 17.84 0.62 -0.37
CA THR A 168 18.95 1.33 0.28
C THR A 168 18.73 2.85 0.36
N SER A 169 17.82 3.39 -0.45
CA SER A 169 17.60 4.83 -0.62
C SER A 169 16.99 5.54 0.59
N TRP A 170 16.24 4.83 1.44
CA TRP A 170 15.65 5.43 2.65
C TRP A 170 16.68 5.70 3.74
N MET A 171 17.84 5.02 3.73
CA MET A 171 18.93 5.26 4.69
C MET A 171 19.61 6.63 4.51
N ASP A 172 19.48 7.23 3.33
CA ASP A 172 20.04 8.56 3.00
C ASP A 172 19.10 9.72 3.37
N ARG A 173 17.83 9.43 3.70
CA ARG A 173 16.87 10.46 4.12
C ARG A 173 17.04 10.77 5.61
N ALA A 174 17.06 12.04 5.97
CA ALA A 174 17.08 12.45 7.38
C ALA A 174 15.74 12.07 8.05
N PRO A 175 15.75 11.38 9.20
CA PRO A 175 14.53 11.07 9.93
C PRO A 175 13.85 12.37 10.39
N GLN A 176 12.53 12.43 10.25
CA GLN A 176 11.70 13.59 10.61
C GLN A 176 11.09 13.46 12.01
N THR A 177 11.04 12.25 12.54
CA THR A 177 10.49 11.95 13.87
C THR A 177 11.47 11.09 14.66
N ASP A 178 11.36 11.11 15.99
CA ASP A 178 12.18 10.24 16.84
C ASP A 178 11.87 8.75 16.63
N MET A 179 10.63 8.40 16.25
CA MET A 179 10.26 7.04 15.86
C MET A 179 11.00 6.59 14.59
N GLU A 180 11.07 7.45 13.57
CA GLU A 180 11.85 7.17 12.36
C GLU A 180 13.34 7.04 12.67
N ARG A 181 13.87 7.86 13.59
CA ARG A 181 15.27 7.76 14.03
C ARG A 181 15.56 6.40 14.68
N ARG A 182 14.70 5.97 15.62
CA ARG A 182 14.81 4.67 16.30
C ARG A 182 14.71 3.50 15.31
N LEU A 183 13.78 3.57 14.35
CA LEU A 183 13.64 2.56 13.31
C LEU A 183 14.91 2.47 12.44
N MET A 184 15.48 3.60 12.03
CA MET A 184 16.73 3.62 11.27
C MET A 184 17.90 3.05 12.08
N GLU A 185 17.97 3.32 13.37
CA GLU A 185 19.00 2.76 14.27
C GLU A 185 18.86 1.23 14.36
N GLN A 186 17.66 0.71 14.59
CA GLN A 186 17.37 -0.73 14.63
C GLN A 186 17.75 -1.44 13.32
N LEU A 187 17.36 -0.88 12.17
CA LEU A 187 17.64 -1.48 10.86
C LEU A 187 19.13 -1.42 10.49
N ARG A 188 19.89 -0.46 11.04
CA ARG A 188 21.36 -0.37 10.88
C ARG A 188 22.10 -1.40 11.74
N GLU A 189 21.55 -1.73 12.91
CA GLU A 189 22.09 -2.76 13.80
C GLU A 189 21.83 -4.18 13.24
N ASP A 190 20.68 -4.37 12.59
CA ASP A 190 20.38 -5.61 11.89
C ASP A 190 21.29 -5.84 10.67
N LYS A 191 21.69 -7.10 10.48
CA LYS A 191 22.65 -7.52 9.44
C LYS A 191 22.12 -7.41 8.00
N PHE A 192 20.97 -6.76 7.76
CA PHE A 192 20.42 -6.52 6.41
C PHE A 192 21.38 -5.70 5.53
N ALA A 193 22.06 -4.71 6.11
CA ALA A 193 22.96 -3.81 5.37
C ALA A 193 24.31 -4.46 4.95
N LYS A 194 24.70 -5.61 5.53
CA LYS A 194 26.05 -6.18 5.32
C LYS A 194 26.18 -7.11 4.09
N LYS A 195 25.12 -7.31 3.32
CA LYS A 195 25.11 -8.21 2.14
C LYS A 195 24.65 -7.56 0.82
N ALA A 196 24.41 -6.26 0.79
CA ALA A 196 24.07 -5.59 -0.47
C ALA A 196 25.31 -5.50 -1.37
N PRO A 197 25.26 -6.00 -2.63
CA PRO A 197 26.36 -5.82 -3.56
C PRO A 197 26.59 -4.33 -3.85
N ALA A 198 27.87 -3.94 -3.92
CA ALA A 198 28.33 -2.57 -4.17
C ALA A 198 28.11 -2.13 -5.63
N GLN A 199 26.87 -2.14 -6.11
CA GLN A 199 26.51 -1.56 -7.41
C GLN A 199 25.78 -0.22 -7.23
N PRO A 200 26.12 0.81 -8.03
CA PRO A 200 25.62 2.18 -7.88
C PRO A 200 24.22 2.43 -8.47
N GLU A 201 23.52 1.40 -8.95
CA GLU A 201 22.21 1.58 -9.59
C GLU A 201 21.09 1.60 -8.53
N ARG A 202 20.20 2.60 -8.62
CA ARG A 202 19.03 2.72 -7.75
C ARG A 202 18.15 1.48 -7.93
N ARG A 203 18.04 0.66 -6.88
CA ARG A 203 17.23 -0.58 -6.87
C ARG A 203 15.84 -0.42 -6.24
N GLY A 204 15.53 0.76 -5.71
CA GLY A 204 14.23 1.11 -5.14
C GLY A 204 13.26 1.70 -6.17
N CYS A 205 12.02 1.91 -5.75
CA CYS A 205 10.97 2.46 -6.61
C CYS A 205 11.28 3.94 -6.98
N TYR A 206 10.83 4.38 -8.15
CA TYR A 206 11.06 5.73 -8.68
C TYR A 206 10.00 6.73 -8.21
N TYR A 207 9.78 6.80 -6.90
CA TYR A 207 8.84 7.74 -6.31
C TYR A 207 9.17 9.20 -6.57
N THR A 208 8.11 10.00 -6.65
CA THR A 208 8.16 11.45 -6.75
C THR A 208 8.63 12.05 -5.42
N THR A 209 9.65 12.90 -5.45
CA THR A 209 10.11 13.58 -4.25
C THR A 209 9.08 14.59 -3.75
N ILE A 210 8.59 14.39 -2.52
CA ILE A 210 7.71 15.32 -1.82
C ILE A 210 8.54 16.15 -0.82
N PRO A 211 8.70 17.47 -1.03
CA PRO A 211 9.44 18.32 -0.10
C PRO A 211 8.79 18.35 1.29
N ALA A 212 9.58 18.12 2.34
CA ALA A 212 9.10 18.15 3.73
C ALA A 212 8.61 19.54 4.16
N SER A 213 9.23 20.60 3.63
CA SER A 213 8.90 22.00 3.92
C SER A 213 9.12 22.85 2.68
N VAL A 214 8.28 23.85 2.48
CA VAL A 214 8.55 24.90 1.49
C VAL A 214 9.66 25.79 2.03
N LYS A 215 10.74 25.97 1.26
CA LYS A 215 11.86 26.86 1.62
C LYS A 215 12.03 27.92 0.53
N HIS A 216 11.77 29.18 0.87
CA HIS A 216 12.01 30.32 0.00
C HIS A 216 12.96 31.31 0.67
N ARG A 217 14.00 31.72 -0.06
CA ARG A 217 15.05 32.60 0.47
C ARG A 217 14.67 34.09 0.50
N ASN A 218 13.54 34.47 -0.08
CA ASN A 218 13.17 35.87 -0.35
C ASN A 218 11.75 36.22 0.15
N ILE A 219 11.22 35.52 1.15
CA ILE A 219 9.92 35.82 1.75
C ILE A 219 10.08 36.06 3.25
N SER A 220 9.14 36.79 3.85
CA SER A 220 9.14 37.02 5.30
C SER A 220 8.91 35.72 6.07
N ALA A 221 9.30 35.71 7.35
CA ALA A 221 9.10 34.53 8.21
C ALA A 221 7.60 34.19 8.38
N ASP A 222 6.74 35.22 8.43
CA ASP A 222 5.29 35.05 8.56
C ASP A 222 4.70 34.45 7.28
N GLU A 223 5.09 34.95 6.11
CA GLU A 223 4.69 34.37 4.81
C GLU A 223 5.19 32.93 4.63
N LEU A 224 6.43 32.63 5.07
CA LEU A 224 6.97 31.28 5.04
C LEU A 224 6.19 30.32 5.95
N THR A 225 5.74 30.81 7.11
CA THR A 225 4.91 30.06 8.05
C THR A 225 3.55 29.76 7.43
N LEU A 226 2.88 30.76 6.85
CA LEU A 226 1.60 30.59 6.15
C LEU A 226 1.69 29.54 5.02
N LEU A 227 2.77 29.55 4.22
CA LEU A 227 2.98 28.56 3.17
C LEU A 227 3.23 27.13 3.67
N ASN A 228 3.65 26.97 4.93
CA ASN A 228 3.86 25.65 5.53
C ASN A 228 2.66 25.17 6.38
N LEU A 229 1.76 26.08 6.78
CA LEU A 229 0.47 25.77 7.41
C LEU A 229 -0.54 25.24 6.39
N ASP A 230 -0.61 25.84 5.19
CA ASP A 230 -1.40 25.30 4.08
C ASP A 230 -0.49 24.82 2.94
N ARG A 231 -0.48 23.51 2.71
CA ARG A 231 0.34 22.86 1.69
C ARG A 231 -0.26 22.91 0.28
N THR A 232 -1.36 23.63 0.07
CA THR A 232 -1.99 23.81 -1.26
C THR A 232 -0.99 24.28 -2.33
N SER A 233 -0.14 25.27 -2.04
CA SER A 233 0.86 25.77 -3.00
C SER A 233 1.92 24.72 -3.37
N LEU A 234 2.29 23.88 -2.41
CA LEU A 234 3.21 22.77 -2.61
C LEU A 234 2.57 21.68 -3.48
N LEU A 235 1.30 21.34 -3.20
CA LEU A 235 0.52 20.40 -4.02
C LEU A 235 0.46 20.85 -5.48
N GLU A 236 0.15 22.13 -5.74
CA GLU A 236 0.13 22.69 -7.10
C GLU A 236 1.49 22.59 -7.79
N THR A 237 2.58 22.85 -7.05
CA THR A 237 3.94 22.72 -7.57
C THR A 237 4.28 21.27 -7.94
N VAL A 238 3.90 20.32 -7.08
CA VAL A 238 4.12 18.88 -7.30
C VAL A 238 3.33 18.39 -8.51
N LEU A 239 2.05 18.76 -8.60
CA LEU A 239 1.18 18.44 -9.75
C LEU A 239 1.74 18.98 -11.06
N ALA A 240 2.15 20.25 -11.09
CA ALA A 240 2.67 20.89 -12.28
C ALA A 240 4.00 20.26 -12.75
N LYS A 241 4.94 20.04 -11.82
CA LYS A 241 6.29 19.55 -12.17
C LYS A 241 6.34 18.07 -12.51
N ASN A 242 5.59 17.25 -11.78
CA ASN A 242 5.81 15.80 -11.79
C ASN A 242 4.66 15.03 -12.48
N TYR A 243 3.48 15.64 -12.55
CA TYR A 243 2.27 14.99 -13.07
C TYR A 243 1.62 15.74 -14.24
N GLN A 244 2.23 16.83 -14.72
CA GLN A 244 1.69 17.68 -15.80
C GLN A 244 0.25 18.15 -15.51
N GLY A 245 -0.08 18.36 -14.24
CA GLY A 245 -1.42 18.72 -13.77
C GLY A 245 -2.44 17.57 -13.75
N GLN A 246 -2.07 16.34 -14.11
CA GLN A 246 -2.95 15.17 -14.08
C GLN A 246 -3.06 14.58 -12.68
N GLU A 247 -4.13 14.95 -11.99
CA GLU A 247 -4.47 14.55 -10.61
C GLU A 247 -4.51 13.02 -10.41
N ASP A 248 -5.02 12.29 -11.39
CA ASP A 248 -5.18 10.84 -11.29
C ASP A 248 -3.83 10.10 -11.22
N LEU A 249 -2.75 10.69 -11.77
CA LEU A 249 -1.41 10.10 -11.68
C LEU A 249 -0.81 10.23 -10.26
N LEU A 250 -1.14 11.30 -9.53
CA LEU A 250 -0.78 11.46 -8.12
C LEU A 250 -1.49 10.40 -7.26
N LEU A 251 -2.79 10.18 -7.52
CA LEU A 251 -3.57 9.14 -6.84
C LEU A 251 -3.09 7.73 -7.19
N GLY A 252 -2.63 7.52 -8.42
CA GLY A 252 -1.99 6.27 -8.83
C GLY A 252 -0.72 5.99 -8.04
N GLU A 253 0.14 6.99 -7.83
CA GLU A 253 1.34 6.84 -6.99
C GLU A 253 1.00 6.61 -5.50
N LEU A 254 -0.06 7.25 -5.00
CA LEU A 254 -0.58 7.01 -3.66
C LEU A 254 -1.07 5.56 -3.49
N GLN A 255 -1.78 5.01 -4.47
CA GLN A 255 -2.22 3.61 -4.44
C GLN A 255 -1.05 2.62 -4.62
N PHE A 256 -0.09 2.94 -5.50
CA PHE A 256 1.09 2.10 -5.73
C PHE A 256 1.89 1.96 -4.44
N SER A 257 2.20 3.09 -3.80
CA SER A 257 2.99 3.12 -2.56
C SER A 257 2.24 2.42 -1.42
N PHE A 258 0.92 2.56 -1.33
CA PHE A 258 0.13 1.81 -0.34
C PHE A 258 0.20 0.29 -0.55
N VAL A 259 0.03 -0.18 -1.78
CA VAL A 259 0.07 -1.62 -2.10
C VAL A 259 1.46 -2.19 -1.84
N ALA A 260 2.52 -1.52 -2.33
CA ALA A 260 3.90 -1.92 -2.12
C ALA A 260 4.28 -1.92 -0.62
N PHE A 261 3.75 -0.97 0.16
CA PHE A 261 3.91 -0.94 1.61
C PHE A 261 3.18 -2.12 2.27
N MET A 262 1.86 -2.20 2.12
CA MET A 262 1.03 -3.15 2.86
C MET A 262 1.32 -4.60 2.46
N MET A 263 1.42 -4.88 1.16
CA MET A 263 1.58 -6.24 0.66
C MET A 263 3.05 -6.59 0.42
N GLY A 264 3.85 -5.63 -0.08
CA GLY A 264 5.27 -5.83 -0.38
C GLY A 264 6.20 -5.60 0.80
N GLN A 265 5.69 -5.11 1.94
CA GLN A 265 6.48 -4.78 3.14
C GLN A 265 7.63 -3.81 2.85
N SER A 266 7.41 -2.92 1.88
CA SER A 266 8.38 -1.91 1.45
C SER A 266 8.37 -0.71 2.40
N LEU A 267 9.53 -0.39 2.97
CA LEU A 267 9.69 0.77 3.84
C LEU A 267 9.78 2.05 3.02
N GLU A 268 10.43 2.02 1.86
CA GLU A 268 10.45 3.15 0.93
C GLU A 268 9.02 3.52 0.48
N ALA A 269 8.17 2.51 0.23
CA ALA A 269 6.78 2.71 -0.13
C ALA A 269 5.96 3.29 1.04
N PHE A 270 6.19 2.82 2.28
CA PHE A 270 5.54 3.42 3.46
C PHE A 270 5.86 4.91 3.57
N MET A 271 7.14 5.28 3.46
CA MET A 271 7.57 6.66 3.55
C MET A 271 6.96 7.53 2.46
N GLN A 272 6.82 7.01 1.24
CA GLN A 272 6.16 7.74 0.16
C GLN A 272 4.65 7.89 0.41
N TRP A 273 3.98 6.81 0.79
CA TRP A 273 2.55 6.85 1.11
C TRP A 273 2.28 7.87 2.21
N LYS A 274 3.06 7.84 3.30
CA LYS A 274 3.02 8.83 4.38
C LYS A 274 3.20 10.26 3.86
N ALA A 275 4.21 10.51 3.02
CA ALA A 275 4.46 11.84 2.48
C ALA A 275 3.31 12.38 1.62
N LEU A 276 2.69 11.52 0.80
CA LEU A 276 1.56 11.89 -0.06
C LEU A 276 0.28 12.13 0.75
N VAL A 277 -0.04 11.25 1.71
CA VAL A 277 -1.18 11.43 2.61
C VAL A 277 -1.02 12.70 3.43
N SER A 278 0.17 12.94 3.99
CA SER A 278 0.44 14.16 4.75
C SER A 278 0.31 15.42 3.90
N LEU A 279 0.84 15.42 2.67
CA LEU A 279 0.70 16.55 1.75
C LEU A 279 -0.78 16.91 1.52
N LEU A 280 -1.61 15.91 1.22
CA LEU A 280 -3.01 16.12 0.89
C LEU A 280 -3.82 16.53 2.12
N LEU A 281 -3.65 15.85 3.27
CA LEU A 281 -4.36 16.21 4.50
C LEU A 281 -3.96 17.59 5.06
N SER A 282 -2.76 18.09 4.73
CA SER A 282 -2.31 19.43 5.12
C SER A 282 -2.72 20.55 4.14
N CYS A 283 -3.64 20.29 3.20
CA CYS A 283 -4.17 21.33 2.31
C CYS A 283 -5.51 21.86 2.85
N SER A 284 -5.62 23.19 2.98
CA SER A 284 -6.87 23.84 3.42
C SER A 284 -7.65 24.48 2.27
N GLU A 285 -6.97 25.19 1.36
CA GLU A 285 -7.63 25.86 0.23
C GLU A 285 -7.98 24.89 -0.92
N ALA A 286 -7.10 23.91 -1.18
CA ALA A 286 -7.29 22.96 -2.26
C ALA A 286 -8.61 22.15 -2.20
N PRO A 287 -9.02 21.55 -1.06
CA PRO A 287 -10.28 20.81 -1.00
C PRO A 287 -11.51 21.70 -1.23
N LEU A 288 -11.49 22.96 -0.79
CA LEU A 288 -12.66 23.83 -0.80
C LEU A 288 -12.79 24.68 -2.06
N HIS A 289 -11.68 24.98 -2.75
CA HIS A 289 -11.67 26.00 -3.80
C HIS A 289 -11.04 25.55 -5.11
N THR A 290 -9.79 25.06 -5.10
CA THR A 290 -9.04 24.86 -6.35
C THR A 290 -9.10 23.45 -6.90
N ARG A 291 -9.30 22.44 -6.03
CA ARG A 291 -9.10 21.01 -6.35
C ARG A 291 -10.13 20.09 -5.70
N THR A 292 -11.35 20.55 -5.48
CA THR A 292 -12.42 19.78 -4.80
C THR A 292 -12.58 18.35 -5.33
N GLN A 293 -12.56 18.14 -6.65
CA GLN A 293 -12.72 16.82 -7.25
C GLN A 293 -11.54 15.87 -6.97
N LEU A 294 -10.31 16.36 -6.94
CA LEU A 294 -9.15 15.59 -6.47
C LEU A 294 -9.37 15.13 -5.02
N PHE A 295 -9.89 16.01 -4.16
CA PHE A 295 -10.11 15.67 -2.75
C PHE A 295 -11.25 14.68 -2.53
N VAL A 296 -12.33 14.75 -3.32
CA VAL A 296 -13.37 13.71 -3.35
C VAL A 296 -12.76 12.34 -3.69
N LYS A 297 -11.94 12.28 -4.74
CA LYS A 297 -11.25 11.05 -5.17
C LYS A 297 -10.25 10.58 -4.11
N PHE A 298 -9.46 11.48 -3.54
CA PHE A 298 -8.49 11.19 -2.50
C PHE A 298 -9.15 10.60 -1.26
N ILE A 299 -10.18 11.24 -0.71
CA ILE A 299 -10.92 10.74 0.47
C ILE A 299 -11.44 9.34 0.19
N ARG A 300 -11.98 9.09 -1.01
CA ARG A 300 -12.42 7.75 -1.40
C ARG A 300 -11.27 6.75 -1.42
N VAL A 301 -10.09 7.11 -1.96
CA VAL A 301 -8.90 6.24 -1.98
C VAL A 301 -8.48 5.90 -0.55
N ILE A 302 -8.25 6.89 0.32
CA ILE A 302 -7.81 6.63 1.70
C ILE A 302 -8.87 5.92 2.54
N TYR A 303 -10.16 6.17 2.28
CA TYR A 303 -11.25 5.43 2.91
C TYR A 303 -11.12 3.92 2.66
N TYR A 304 -10.91 3.50 1.41
CA TYR A 304 -10.74 2.08 1.11
C TYR A 304 -9.39 1.53 1.59
N GLN A 305 -8.32 2.32 1.55
CA GLN A 305 -7.04 1.94 2.13
C GLN A 305 -7.15 1.66 3.64
N PHE A 306 -7.82 2.53 4.39
CA PHE A 306 -8.07 2.32 5.82
C PHE A 306 -9.04 1.18 6.08
N LYS A 307 -10.12 1.10 5.30
CA LYS A 307 -11.10 0.04 5.43
C LYS A 307 -10.48 -1.34 5.20
N HIS A 308 -9.54 -1.51 4.28
CA HIS A 308 -8.96 -2.83 4.01
C HIS A 308 -7.64 -3.07 4.73
N GLY A 309 -6.78 -2.05 4.81
CA GLY A 309 -5.46 -2.17 5.41
C GLY A 309 -5.51 -2.24 6.94
N PHE A 310 -6.52 -1.64 7.58
CA PHE A 310 -6.52 -1.37 9.03
C PHE A 310 -7.68 -1.96 9.82
N GLN A 311 -8.38 -2.95 9.27
CA GLN A 311 -9.36 -3.71 10.05
C GLN A 311 -8.67 -4.51 11.16
N ARG A 312 -9.12 -4.32 12.40
CA ARG A 312 -8.75 -5.21 13.52
C ARG A 312 -9.28 -6.62 13.20
N THR A 313 -8.40 -7.60 13.08
CA THR A 313 -8.79 -9.00 12.93
C THR A 313 -9.38 -9.50 14.26
N HIS A 314 -10.69 -9.30 14.44
CA HIS A 314 -11.39 -9.62 15.68
C HIS A 314 -11.65 -11.13 15.90
N ASP A 315 -11.29 -11.99 14.93
CA ASP A 315 -11.66 -13.41 14.87
C ASP A 315 -10.53 -14.40 15.20
N SER A 316 -9.50 -14.02 15.96
CA SER A 316 -8.49 -14.97 16.47
C SER A 316 -8.93 -15.75 17.73
N ARG A 317 -10.25 -15.92 17.95
CA ARG A 317 -10.79 -16.74 19.05
C ARG A 317 -10.84 -18.24 18.76
N SER A 318 -10.55 -18.70 17.54
CA SER A 318 -10.29 -20.12 17.28
C SER A 318 -8.80 -20.40 17.39
N SER A 319 -8.42 -21.03 18.49
CA SER A 319 -7.11 -21.60 18.77
C SER A 319 -6.65 -22.53 17.65
N GLU A 320 -5.56 -22.16 16.97
CA GLU A 320 -4.44 -23.01 16.45
C GLU A 320 -3.79 -22.40 15.20
N ASP A 321 -4.43 -21.45 14.52
CA ASP A 321 -3.83 -20.74 13.38
C ASP A 321 -3.28 -19.39 13.85
N LYS A 322 -2.07 -19.40 14.44
CA LYS A 322 -1.28 -18.18 14.70
C LYS A 322 -0.73 -17.62 13.37
N GLY A 323 -1.62 -17.27 12.46
CA GLY A 323 -1.30 -16.25 11.48
C GLY A 323 -1.27 -14.93 12.24
N ASN A 324 -0.09 -14.49 12.68
CA ASN A 324 0.11 -13.10 13.06
C ASN A 324 -0.59 -12.25 11.99
N SER A 325 -1.38 -11.25 12.39
CA SER A 325 -1.77 -10.19 11.48
C SER A 325 -0.47 -9.57 10.96
N LEU A 326 0.01 -10.04 9.80
CA LEU A 326 1.31 -9.72 9.21
C LEU A 326 1.49 -8.22 8.91
N PHE A 327 0.47 -7.40 9.19
CA PHE A 327 0.28 -6.11 8.58
C PHE A 327 0.22 -4.95 9.57
N LEU A 328 -0.19 -5.14 10.84
CA LEU A 328 -0.35 -4.01 11.77
C LEU A 328 -0.16 -4.41 13.24
N ASP A 329 0.62 -3.61 13.94
CA ASP A 329 0.78 -3.60 15.41
C ASP A 329 -0.22 -2.61 16.06
N GLU A 330 -0.48 -2.75 17.37
CA GLU A 330 -1.36 -1.88 18.15
C GLU A 330 -0.94 -0.39 18.09
N ALA A 331 0.36 -0.14 17.86
CA ALA A 331 0.90 1.21 17.64
C ALA A 331 0.22 1.97 16.50
N TRP A 332 -0.35 1.27 15.49
CA TRP A 332 -1.10 1.87 14.39
C TRP A 332 -2.50 2.39 14.76
N PHE A 333 -2.96 2.06 15.97
CA PHE A 333 -4.23 2.50 16.52
C PHE A 333 -4.05 3.57 17.61
N SER A 334 -2.82 4.01 17.89
CA SER A 334 -2.53 5.10 18.80
C SER A 334 -2.98 6.47 18.24
N ARG A 335 -3.20 7.43 19.14
CA ARG A 335 -3.40 8.85 18.82
C ARG A 335 -2.09 9.55 18.42
N ASP A 336 -0.94 8.95 18.73
CA ASP A 336 0.41 9.49 18.46
C ASP A 336 0.86 9.35 16.98
N ILE A 337 -0.05 8.96 16.09
CA ILE A 337 0.26 8.80 14.67
C ILE A 337 -0.08 10.08 13.93
N PHE A 338 0.77 10.45 12.97
CA PHE A 338 0.55 11.56 12.05
C PHE A 338 -0.87 11.58 11.44
N LEU A 339 -1.48 10.41 11.23
CA LEU A 339 -2.83 10.26 10.67
C LEU A 339 -3.92 10.86 11.57
N TYR A 340 -3.83 10.73 12.90
CA TYR A 340 -4.89 11.22 13.79
C TYR A 340 -4.99 12.74 13.72
N ARG A 341 -3.88 13.45 14.00
CA ARG A 341 -3.82 14.91 13.98
C ARG A 341 -4.19 15.47 12.61
N LEU A 342 -3.57 14.96 11.54
CA LEU A 342 -3.84 15.44 10.18
C LEU A 342 -5.28 15.16 9.71
N SER A 343 -5.85 14.00 10.07
CA SER A 343 -7.25 13.72 9.72
C SER A 343 -8.21 14.61 10.49
N LYS A 344 -7.94 14.88 11.77
CA LYS A 344 -8.75 15.79 12.60
C LYS A 344 -8.75 17.20 12.00
N ASP A 345 -7.58 17.77 11.74
CA ASP A 345 -7.43 19.12 11.19
C ASP A 345 -8.09 19.22 9.81
N PHE A 346 -7.83 18.25 8.93
CA PHE A 346 -8.42 18.20 7.60
C PHE A 346 -9.95 18.12 7.61
N LEU A 347 -10.52 17.28 8.50
CA LEU A 347 -11.96 17.16 8.63
C LEU A 347 -12.58 18.42 9.23
N ALA A 348 -11.91 19.10 10.16
CA ALA A 348 -12.34 20.39 10.68
C ALA A 348 -12.45 21.44 9.56
N VAL A 349 -11.44 21.55 8.69
CA VAL A 349 -11.48 22.43 7.51
C VAL A 349 -12.74 22.20 6.67
N ILE A 350 -13.10 20.94 6.42
CA ILE A 350 -14.29 20.62 5.62
C ILE A 350 -15.59 20.89 6.38
N PHE A 351 -15.68 20.53 7.66
CA PHE A 351 -16.95 20.64 8.39
C PHE A 351 -17.27 22.05 8.89
N GLU A 352 -16.26 22.91 9.07
CA GLU A 352 -16.42 24.29 9.52
C GLU A 352 -16.56 25.29 8.36
N ALA A 353 -16.29 24.85 7.13
CA ALA A 353 -16.45 25.69 5.95
C ALA A 353 -17.91 26.10 5.71
N GLN A 354 -18.11 27.38 5.37
CA GLN A 354 -19.46 27.94 5.14
C GLN A 354 -20.17 27.31 3.93
N VAL A 355 -19.41 26.98 2.88
CA VAL A 355 -19.91 26.38 1.64
C VAL A 355 -18.99 25.22 1.28
N VAL A 356 -19.58 24.04 1.09
CA VAL A 356 -18.86 22.79 0.82
C VAL A 356 -19.60 22.03 -0.28
N ASP A 357 -18.83 21.47 -1.21
CA ASP A 357 -19.37 20.56 -2.21
C ASP A 357 -20.04 19.33 -1.57
N GLY A 358 -21.18 18.91 -2.13
CA GLY A 358 -22.00 17.84 -1.54
C GLY A 358 -21.31 16.47 -1.53
N ASP A 359 -20.54 16.16 -2.57
CA ASP A 359 -19.81 14.89 -2.65
C ASP A 359 -18.61 14.90 -1.70
N LEU A 360 -17.91 16.03 -1.61
CA LEU A 360 -16.81 16.20 -0.65
C LEU A 360 -17.30 16.00 0.78
N LEU A 361 -18.39 16.67 1.15
CA LEU A 361 -19.00 16.56 2.48
C LEU A 361 -19.48 15.13 2.78
N SER A 362 -20.10 14.48 1.79
CA SER A 362 -20.58 13.09 1.92
C SER A 362 -19.43 12.11 2.18
N TRP A 363 -18.34 12.22 1.42
CA TRP A 363 -17.17 11.36 1.61
C TRP A 363 -16.39 11.68 2.88
N ALA A 364 -16.26 12.95 3.26
CA ALA A 364 -15.65 13.35 4.53
C ALA A 364 -16.39 12.74 5.72
N ARG A 365 -17.73 12.73 5.71
CA ARG A 365 -18.54 12.06 6.75
C ARG A 365 -18.28 10.56 6.80
N LYS A 366 -18.23 9.88 5.65
CA LYS A 366 -17.92 8.44 5.59
C LYS A 366 -16.52 8.15 6.15
N LEU A 367 -15.54 8.97 5.82
CA LEU A 367 -14.18 8.85 6.33
C LEU A 367 -14.16 9.05 7.85
N LYS A 368 -14.78 10.12 8.37
CA LYS A 368 -14.90 10.35 9.82
C LYS A 368 -15.48 9.14 10.53
N THR A 369 -16.63 8.64 10.07
CA THR A 369 -17.26 7.44 10.67
C THR A 369 -16.35 6.22 10.63
N LEU A 370 -15.63 5.99 9.52
CA LEU A 370 -14.68 4.88 9.44
C LEU A 370 -13.55 5.03 10.45
N LEU A 371 -12.97 6.23 10.58
CA LEU A 371 -11.87 6.49 11.48
C LEU A 371 -12.29 6.30 12.94
N GLU A 372 -13.46 6.82 13.32
CA GLU A 372 -14.03 6.67 14.66
C GLU A 372 -14.33 5.21 14.99
N THR A 373 -14.90 4.46 14.04
CA THR A 373 -15.29 3.05 14.27
C THR A 373 -14.11 2.08 14.21
N THR A 374 -13.11 2.34 13.36
CA THR A 374 -11.97 1.43 13.14
C THR A 374 -10.85 1.67 14.15
N PHE A 375 -10.57 2.95 14.47
CA PHE A 375 -9.45 3.33 15.34
C PHE A 375 -9.90 3.81 16.73
N GLY A 376 -11.21 4.06 16.94
CA GLY A 376 -11.69 4.62 18.21
C GLY A 376 -11.25 6.06 18.45
N TRP A 377 -10.89 6.78 17.38
CA TRP A 377 -10.47 8.18 17.47
C TRP A 377 -11.64 9.10 17.79
N ASP A 378 -11.38 10.13 18.59
CA ASP A 378 -12.32 11.23 18.81
C ASP A 378 -11.97 12.36 17.85
N LEU A 379 -12.78 12.52 16.81
CA LEU A 379 -12.61 13.54 15.77
C LEU A 379 -13.60 14.70 15.97
N GLU A 380 -14.23 14.82 17.14
CA GLU A 380 -15.03 15.99 17.47
C GLU A 380 -14.13 17.19 17.79
N ASN A 381 -14.54 18.36 17.31
CA ASN A 381 -13.90 19.63 17.65
C ASN A 381 -14.42 20.14 19.01
N ASN A 382 -14.07 19.41 20.06
CA ASN A 382 -14.27 19.87 21.42
C ASN A 382 -13.03 20.69 21.82
N ALA A 383 -13.19 22.01 21.94
CA ALA A 383 -12.14 22.96 22.36
C ALA A 383 -11.51 22.63 23.74
N VAL A 384 -12.06 21.65 24.46
CA VAL A 384 -11.58 21.15 25.76
C VAL A 384 -10.47 20.09 25.59
N ASN A 385 -10.36 19.44 24.41
CA ASN A 385 -9.37 18.39 24.13
C ASN A 385 -8.05 18.93 23.54
N LEU A 386 -7.79 20.24 23.63
CA LEU A 386 -6.56 20.88 23.16
C LEU A 386 -5.40 20.80 24.17
N ILE A 387 -5.64 20.15 25.32
CA ILE A 387 -4.61 19.88 26.33
C ILE A 387 -4.56 18.36 26.47
N ASP A 388 -3.89 17.69 25.53
CA ASP A 388 -3.32 16.38 25.86
C ASP A 388 -2.14 16.66 26.80
N GLU A 389 -2.09 16.00 27.96
CA GLU A 389 -1.02 16.17 28.95
C GLU A 389 0.38 15.81 28.40
N ASP A 390 0.43 15.17 27.23
CA ASP A 390 1.63 14.79 26.47
C ASP A 390 1.78 15.58 25.14
N ASP A 391 1.19 16.77 25.00
CA ASP A 391 1.43 17.60 23.82
C ASP A 391 2.88 18.15 23.82
N GLU A 392 3.73 17.59 22.97
CA GLU A 392 5.10 18.06 22.67
C GLU A 392 5.16 19.56 22.34
N PHE A 393 4.03 20.16 21.90
CA PHE A 393 3.91 21.57 21.55
C PHE A 393 3.24 22.42 22.64
N ALA A 394 2.91 21.86 23.81
CA ALA A 394 2.40 22.63 24.93
C ALA A 394 3.46 23.67 25.37
N PRO A 395 3.06 24.91 25.67
CA PRO A 395 3.98 25.90 26.17
C PRO A 395 4.60 25.43 27.50
N VAL A 396 5.94 25.47 27.59
CA VAL A 396 6.64 25.18 28.84
C VAL A 396 6.23 26.22 29.88
N VAL A 397 5.45 25.81 30.87
CA VAL A 397 5.04 26.66 31.98
C VAL A 397 6.24 26.83 32.90
N VAL A 398 6.88 27.99 32.85
CA VAL A 398 7.92 28.38 33.81
C VAL A 398 7.22 29.09 34.95
N GLU A 399 7.17 28.46 36.14
CA GLU A 399 6.78 29.18 37.34
C GLU A 399 7.81 30.27 37.60
N MET A 400 7.36 31.52 37.52
CA MET A 400 8.18 32.65 37.93
C MET A 400 8.20 32.66 39.46
N ASP A 401 9.34 32.31 40.05
CA ASP A 401 9.57 32.54 41.47
C ASP A 401 9.24 33.99 41.80
N GLY A 402 8.27 34.18 42.68
CA GLY A 402 7.78 35.48 43.09
C GLY A 402 8.92 36.38 43.58
N SER A 403 8.84 37.63 43.10
CA SER A 403 9.64 38.81 43.47
C SER A 403 10.09 38.89 44.93
#